data_AF-Q2FS25-F1
#
_entry.id   AF-Q2FS25-F1
#
_cell.length_a   1.000
_cell.length_b   1.000
_cell.length_c   1.000
_cell.angle_alpha   90.00
_cell.angle_beta   90.00
_cell.angle_gamma   90.00
#
_symmetry.space_group_name_H-M   'P 1'
#
loop_
_entity.id
_entity.type
_entity.pdbx_description
1 polymer ?
#
loop_
_entity_poly.entity_id
_entity_poly.type
_entity_poly.pdbx_seq_one_letter_code
_entity_poly.pdbx_strand_id
1 'polypeptide(L)'
;MRCDHRHTQDPAFSRYAALTMLPLLRSLQQELSGVKTADDIEYVHRARVATRRLRACLTIFSPCLPSHNVKRWRRTIRNITRSLGEARDLDVQTDFISSFIAKQCRDSCQGEVFYYSSPLADNKPDNEGNERSYHPLFFRVTEGKTGEESVSESLLSCTSFDIHRPGLECLLHRLKTRRQQIQPDLVSAVDQLEKTAVLESITTCLHELKVRAEIEDGGDVSPFSYEQAFVNIMTAISDLFWYEPWLLEPDNIHRHHEMRIAAKRLRYTLESFAGLFECGLKTEIKTFKNLQDVLGDMHDCDVWIEKIPLFIRDEKKRALRYFGNSDFFSILQEGLYKLLDNRKKKRAELFSELHTLWDSLKQEGFWDELMEKVSIPVHHSFQERSDQCHDGPVTIALISDVHANLPALEAVLADARQKGATAVLNAGDSIGYGAFPDEVISSLRSSHVLSVIGNYDQAVLVKKWKTGRPRSRDKQIAMRFAYHHLSKENRAYLAGLPREYRLRVKGTTILVTHGSPDSLTEYLVQETPESRFREIAQKTKADIIVTGHSHLPSIREIDNVVFVNCGSVGRTEDGDPRACYALLTLDPLSIVHVRVPYDIDRAIDAIRNRHLPDSFARIVSEGKPLDIVSEPEDSV
;
A
#
# COMPACT_ATOMS: atom_id res chain seq x y z
N MET A 1 15.21 37.48 1.37
CA MET A 1 14.73 36.63 0.27
C MET A 1 13.44 35.98 0.73
N ARG A 2 12.34 36.22 0.01
CA ARG A 2 10.97 35.91 0.42
C ARG A 2 10.72 34.39 0.37
N CYS A 3 10.40 33.78 1.51
CA CYS A 3 9.89 32.41 1.60
C CYS A 3 8.47 32.38 1.04
N ASP A 4 8.31 31.66 -0.07
CA ASP A 4 7.08 31.59 -0.83
C ASP A 4 6.21 30.42 -0.34
N HIS A 5 4.94 30.74 -0.07
CA HIS A 5 3.77 29.88 0.11
C HIS A 5 3.68 28.99 1.36
N ARG A 6 2.71 29.39 2.22
CA ARG A 6 2.21 28.69 3.40
C ARG A 6 1.61 27.35 3.00
N HIS A 7 2.37 26.27 3.07
CA HIS A 7 1.78 24.99 3.44
C HIS A 7 1.46 25.10 4.93
N THR A 8 0.18 25.04 5.29
CA THR A 8 -0.26 24.86 6.69
C THR A 8 0.27 23.51 7.17
N GLN A 9 1.50 23.50 7.67
CA GLN A 9 2.12 22.33 8.28
C GLN A 9 1.50 22.19 9.66
N ASP A 10 0.72 21.13 9.86
CA ASP A 10 0.24 20.79 11.19
C ASP A 10 1.46 20.56 12.10
N PRO A 11 1.61 21.32 13.21
CA PRO A 11 2.81 21.27 14.03
C PRO A 11 3.00 19.89 14.69
N ALA A 12 1.92 19.30 15.22
CA ALA A 12 1.98 17.99 15.86
C ALA A 12 2.39 16.89 14.88
N PHE A 13 1.84 16.90 13.65
CA PHE A 13 2.20 15.95 12.59
C PHE A 13 3.66 16.12 12.15
N SER A 14 4.15 17.36 12.10
CA SER A 14 5.55 17.67 11.78
C SER A 14 6.49 17.14 12.87
N ARG A 15 6.13 17.33 14.15
CA ARG A 15 6.84 16.75 15.29
C ARG A 15 6.83 15.23 15.26
N TYR A 16 5.67 14.63 15.00
CA TYR A 16 5.49 13.18 14.89
C TYR A 16 6.37 12.59 13.78
N ALA A 17 6.40 13.22 12.60
CA ALA A 17 7.26 12.84 11.49
C ALA A 17 8.74 12.87 11.89
N ALA A 18 9.18 13.94 12.56
CA ALA A 18 10.56 14.07 13.03
C ALA A 18 10.93 12.99 14.08
N LEU A 19 10.07 12.76 15.08
CA LEU A 19 10.29 11.74 16.11
C LEU A 19 10.33 10.33 15.53
N THR A 20 9.55 10.07 14.46
CA THR A 20 9.54 8.79 13.75
C THR A 20 10.78 8.59 12.87
N MET A 21 11.23 9.64 12.17
CA MET A 21 12.30 9.53 11.16
C MET A 21 13.73 9.67 11.72
N LEU A 22 13.94 10.50 12.76
CA LEU A 22 15.27 10.72 13.34
C LEU A 22 15.95 9.44 13.86
N PRO A 23 15.24 8.50 14.54
CA PRO A 23 15.84 7.22 14.94
C PRO A 23 16.26 6.36 13.73
N LEU A 24 15.49 6.37 12.64
CA LEU A 24 15.81 5.61 11.43
C LEU A 24 17.07 6.14 10.74
N LEU A 25 17.26 7.47 10.72
CA LEU A 25 18.47 8.10 10.18
C LEU A 25 19.70 7.77 11.02
N ARG A 26 19.59 7.89 12.35
CA ARG A 26 20.67 7.53 13.28
C ARG A 26 21.07 6.07 13.13
N SER A 27 20.09 5.16 13.11
CA SER A 27 20.34 3.74 12.87
C SER A 27 21.03 3.51 11.54
N LEU A 28 20.55 4.13 10.45
CA LEU A 28 21.22 3.99 9.15
C LEU A 28 22.69 4.45 9.19
N GLN A 29 22.96 5.63 9.76
CA GLN A 29 24.31 6.19 9.85
C GLN A 29 25.27 5.29 10.63
N GLN A 30 24.81 4.69 11.73
CA GLN A 30 25.62 3.77 12.55
C GLN A 30 26.07 2.54 11.77
N GLU A 31 25.22 2.01 10.89
CA GLU A 31 25.52 0.80 10.12
C GLU A 31 26.43 1.05 8.90
N LEU A 32 26.51 2.28 8.37
CA LEU A 32 27.23 2.57 7.13
C LEU A 32 28.72 2.22 7.18
N SER A 33 29.36 2.43 8.33
CA SER A 33 30.78 2.08 8.52
C SER A 33 31.01 0.56 8.40
N GLY A 34 30.18 -0.24 9.08
CA GLY A 34 30.23 -1.71 9.01
C GLY A 34 29.84 -2.28 7.65
N VAL A 35 28.99 -1.58 6.88
CA VAL A 35 28.70 -1.95 5.48
C VAL A 35 29.96 -1.85 4.61
N LYS A 36 30.83 -0.86 4.85
CA LYS A 36 32.06 -0.68 4.08
C LYS A 36 33.11 -1.74 4.40
N THR A 37 33.31 -2.04 5.68
CA THR A 37 34.30 -3.04 6.14
C THR A 37 33.90 -4.47 5.83
N ALA A 38 32.58 -4.73 5.69
CA ALA A 38 32.01 -6.05 5.46
C ALA A 38 32.35 -7.08 6.56
N ASP A 39 32.52 -6.61 7.80
CA ASP A 39 32.85 -7.47 8.95
C ASP A 39 31.71 -8.42 9.33
N ASP A 40 30.46 -7.97 9.17
CA ASP A 40 29.25 -8.73 9.49
C ASP A 40 28.15 -8.45 8.44
N ILE A 41 27.53 -9.53 7.94
CA ILE A 41 26.41 -9.48 6.99
C ILE A 41 25.18 -8.74 7.56
N GLU A 42 25.09 -8.62 8.88
CA GLU A 42 23.98 -7.94 9.54
C GLU A 42 24.04 -6.42 9.42
N TYR A 43 25.22 -5.80 9.21
CA TYR A 43 25.31 -4.38 8.88
C TYR A 43 24.54 -4.06 7.59
N VAL A 44 24.73 -4.89 6.56
CA VAL A 44 23.99 -4.76 5.29
C VAL A 44 22.50 -4.98 5.50
N HIS A 45 22.11 -5.95 6.34
CA HIS A 45 20.71 -6.20 6.68
C HIS A 45 20.04 -4.98 7.33
N ARG A 46 20.61 -4.49 8.43
CA ARG A 46 20.06 -3.38 9.22
C ARG A 46 20.02 -2.09 8.41
N ALA A 47 21.09 -1.78 7.66
CA ALA A 47 21.10 -0.64 6.73
C ALA A 47 20.01 -0.76 5.64
N ARG A 48 19.80 -1.96 5.07
CA ARG A 48 18.75 -2.18 4.07
C ARG A 48 17.34 -2.01 4.66
N VAL A 49 17.12 -2.48 5.90
CA VAL A 49 15.84 -2.29 6.59
C VAL A 49 15.60 -0.81 6.89
N ALA A 50 16.59 -0.09 7.43
CA ALA A 50 16.49 1.33 7.74
C ALA A 50 16.20 2.18 6.48
N THR A 51 16.91 1.95 5.38
CA THR A 51 16.68 2.65 4.10
C THR A 51 15.29 2.38 3.51
N ARG A 52 14.76 1.16 3.63
CA ARG A 52 13.38 0.85 3.20
C ARG A 52 12.33 1.59 4.02
N ARG A 53 12.45 1.58 5.35
CA ARG A 53 11.56 2.31 6.26
C ARG A 53 11.63 3.82 6.00
N LEU A 54 12.84 4.37 5.88
CA LEU A 54 13.05 5.78 5.56
C LEU A 54 12.38 6.19 4.24
N ARG A 55 12.41 5.34 3.21
CA ARG A 55 11.68 5.60 1.95
C ARG A 55 10.17 5.62 2.12
N ALA A 56 9.62 4.75 2.96
CA ALA A 56 8.20 4.76 3.28
C ALA A 56 7.84 6.08 4.00
N CYS A 57 8.58 6.43 5.06
CA CYS A 57 8.37 7.67 5.81
C CYS A 57 8.51 8.93 4.94
N LEU A 58 9.52 9.01 4.07
CA LEU A 58 9.67 10.14 3.11
C LEU A 58 8.49 10.26 2.12
N THR A 59 7.69 9.22 1.96
CA THR A 59 6.47 9.23 1.15
C THR A 59 5.29 9.69 2.00
N ILE A 60 5.09 9.03 3.14
CA ILE A 60 3.99 9.26 4.09
C ILE A 60 4.01 10.69 4.62
N PHE A 61 5.16 11.16 5.09
CA PHE A 61 5.33 12.49 5.68
C PHE A 61 5.66 13.57 4.63
N SER A 62 5.50 13.28 3.33
CA SER A 62 5.71 14.30 2.30
C SER A 62 4.88 15.60 2.50
N PRO A 63 3.67 15.61 3.11
CA PRO A 63 2.94 16.86 3.36
C PRO A 63 3.63 17.85 4.30
N CYS A 64 4.44 17.39 5.26
CA CYS A 64 5.18 18.27 6.18
C CYS A 64 6.64 18.51 5.76
N LEU A 65 7.09 17.89 4.66
CA LEU A 65 8.47 18.01 4.17
C LEU A 65 8.57 18.98 2.98
N PRO A 66 9.71 19.67 2.80
CA PRO A 66 9.92 20.58 1.67
C PRO A 66 9.91 19.83 0.33
N SER A 67 8.88 20.10 -0.50
CA SER A 67 8.59 19.38 -1.75
C SER A 67 9.77 19.26 -2.73
N HIS A 68 10.57 20.32 -2.87
CA HIS A 68 11.75 20.36 -3.74
C HIS A 68 12.87 19.41 -3.29
N ASN A 69 13.04 19.21 -1.98
CA ASN A 69 14.07 18.33 -1.42
C ASN A 69 13.66 16.87 -1.39
N VAL A 70 12.38 16.57 -1.11
CA VAL A 70 11.86 15.20 -0.98
C VAL A 70 12.14 14.36 -2.23
N LYS A 71 12.01 14.93 -3.43
CA LYS A 71 12.28 14.22 -4.69
C LYS A 71 13.76 13.79 -4.79
N ARG A 72 14.69 14.67 -4.40
CA ARG A 72 16.13 14.38 -4.36
C ARG A 72 16.44 13.32 -3.31
N TRP A 73 15.95 13.50 -2.09
CA TRP A 73 16.15 12.56 -0.99
C TRP A 73 15.67 11.15 -1.34
N ARG A 74 14.44 11.02 -1.84
CA ARG A 74 13.86 9.73 -2.24
C ARG A 74 14.68 9.05 -3.34
N ARG A 75 15.25 9.80 -4.29
CA ARG A 75 16.12 9.25 -5.34
C ARG A 75 17.42 8.69 -4.75
N THR A 76 18.12 9.47 -3.93
CA THR A 76 19.39 9.04 -3.33
C THR A 76 19.20 7.83 -2.42
N ILE A 77 18.20 7.87 -1.53
CA ILE A 77 17.91 6.73 -0.63
C ILE A 77 17.50 5.49 -1.45
N ARG A 78 16.77 5.64 -2.56
CA ARG A 78 16.44 4.51 -3.44
C ARG A 78 17.68 3.87 -4.06
N ASN A 79 18.65 4.66 -4.49
CA ASN A 79 19.88 4.14 -5.09
C ASN A 79 20.66 3.28 -4.09
N ILE A 80 20.92 3.79 -2.88
CA ILE A 80 21.61 3.00 -1.85
C ILE A 80 20.79 1.77 -1.42
N THR A 81 19.45 1.89 -1.34
CA THR A 81 18.57 0.74 -1.03
C THR A 81 18.75 -0.38 -2.06
N ARG A 82 18.97 -0.03 -3.34
CA ARG A 82 19.19 -1.01 -4.41
C ARG A 82 20.55 -1.71 -4.24
N SER A 83 21.63 -0.97 -4.04
CA SER A 83 22.97 -1.55 -3.83
C SER A 83 23.01 -2.45 -2.58
N LEU A 84 22.42 -2.02 -1.47
CA LEU A 84 22.25 -2.83 -0.26
C LEU A 84 21.37 -4.06 -0.50
N GLY A 85 20.38 -3.95 -1.38
CA GLY A 85 19.53 -5.06 -1.81
C GLY A 85 20.32 -6.13 -2.54
N GLU A 86 21.08 -5.74 -3.56
CA GLU A 86 21.90 -6.64 -4.36
C GLU A 86 22.93 -7.39 -3.49
N ALA A 87 23.54 -6.70 -2.51
CA ALA A 87 24.43 -7.32 -1.53
C ALA A 87 23.71 -8.30 -0.60
N ARG A 88 22.63 -7.87 0.06
CA ARG A 88 21.91 -8.73 1.00
C ARG A 88 21.29 -9.95 0.33
N ASP A 89 20.85 -9.84 -0.92
CA ASP A 89 20.28 -10.97 -1.64
C ASP A 89 21.33 -12.08 -1.86
N LEU A 90 22.60 -11.72 -2.08
CA LEU A 90 23.70 -12.68 -2.16
C LEU A 90 24.11 -13.24 -0.79
N ASP A 91 24.09 -12.43 0.26
CA ASP A 91 24.33 -12.89 1.64
C ASP A 91 23.29 -13.95 2.04
N VAL A 92 22.00 -13.66 1.82
CA VAL A 92 20.88 -14.57 2.12
C VAL A 92 20.96 -15.84 1.27
N GLN A 93 21.29 -15.74 -0.01
CA GLN A 93 21.46 -16.91 -0.87
C GLN A 93 22.64 -17.79 -0.41
N THR A 94 23.75 -17.17 0.00
CA THR A 94 24.94 -17.88 0.49
C THR A 94 24.65 -18.62 1.79
N ASP A 95 23.99 -17.95 2.74
CA ASP A 95 23.59 -18.55 4.02
C ASP A 95 22.58 -19.70 3.83
N PHE A 96 21.59 -19.49 2.95
CA PHE A 96 20.61 -20.52 2.59
C PHE A 96 21.28 -21.77 2.01
N ILE A 97 22.16 -21.64 1.01
CA ILE A 97 22.84 -22.80 0.40
C ILE A 97 23.78 -23.48 1.41
N SER A 98 24.50 -22.71 2.24
CA SER A 98 25.35 -23.28 3.29
C SER A 98 24.53 -24.11 4.28
N SER A 99 23.40 -23.58 4.73
CA SER A 99 22.46 -24.29 5.60
C SER A 99 21.82 -25.50 4.92
N PHE A 100 21.54 -25.42 3.61
CA PHE A 100 20.98 -26.53 2.84
C PHE A 100 21.97 -27.70 2.72
N ILE A 101 23.25 -27.42 2.42
CA ILE A 101 24.32 -28.43 2.40
C ILE A 101 24.48 -29.07 3.78
N ALA A 102 24.53 -28.27 4.85
CA ALA A 102 24.68 -28.77 6.22
C ALA A 102 23.51 -29.63 6.71
N LYS A 103 22.30 -29.44 6.17
CA LYS A 103 21.15 -30.30 6.45
C LYS A 103 21.26 -31.63 5.70
N GLN A 104 21.71 -31.63 4.44
CA GLN A 104 21.90 -32.86 3.67
C GLN A 104 22.96 -33.78 4.28
N CYS A 105 24.07 -33.24 4.82
CA CYS A 105 25.09 -34.07 5.47
C CYS A 105 24.60 -34.78 6.75
N ARG A 106 23.53 -34.28 7.41
CA ARG A 106 22.94 -34.95 8.58
C ARG A 106 22.05 -36.13 8.22
N ASP A 107 21.39 -36.08 7.07
CA ASP A 107 20.54 -37.16 6.58
C ASP A 107 21.35 -38.28 5.89
N SER A 108 22.56 -37.97 5.42
CA SER A 108 23.40 -38.87 4.60
C SER A 108 24.53 -39.58 5.36
N CYS A 109 24.76 -39.34 6.66
CA CYS A 109 25.95 -39.84 7.37
C CYS A 109 25.63 -40.59 8.68
N GLN A 110 25.68 -41.93 8.61
CA GLN A 110 26.11 -42.83 9.71
C GLN A 110 27.58 -43.27 9.56
N GLY A 111 28.37 -42.58 8.74
CA GLY A 111 29.80 -42.88 8.52
C GLY A 111 30.64 -41.60 8.48
N GLU A 112 31.86 -41.69 8.99
CA GLU A 112 32.83 -40.59 9.01
C GLU A 112 33.18 -40.14 7.58
N VAL A 113 32.94 -38.86 7.27
CA VAL A 113 33.29 -38.25 5.98
C VAL A 113 34.59 -37.46 6.13
N PHE A 114 35.64 -37.88 5.43
CA PHE A 114 36.94 -37.21 5.44
C PHE A 114 36.98 -36.06 4.40
N TYR A 115 37.42 -34.87 4.82
CA TYR A 115 37.65 -33.70 3.95
C TYR A 115 39.12 -33.34 3.90
N TYR A 116 39.70 -33.26 2.71
CA TYR A 116 41.12 -32.97 2.50
C TYR A 116 41.45 -31.47 2.53
N SER A 117 42.68 -31.13 2.97
CA SER A 117 43.59 -29.92 3.05
C SER A 117 44.45 -29.41 1.87
N SER A 118 44.64 -28.12 1.55
CA SER A 118 45.95 -27.61 1.05
C SER A 118 46.07 -26.05 1.05
N PRO A 119 47.25 -25.45 1.32
CA PRO A 119 47.45 -24.03 1.63
C PRO A 119 48.00 -23.17 0.48
N LEU A 120 47.93 -21.85 0.70
CA LEU A 120 48.35 -20.72 -0.13
C LEU A 120 49.81 -20.82 -0.66
N ALA A 121 50.04 -20.43 -1.92
CA ALA A 121 51.37 -20.08 -2.43
C ALA A 121 51.31 -18.90 -3.45
N ASP A 122 51.90 -17.78 -3.01
CA ASP A 122 52.62 -16.72 -3.72
C ASP A 122 52.08 -16.05 -5.00
N ASN A 123 51.68 -14.79 -4.82
CA ASN A 123 51.52 -13.78 -5.86
C ASN A 123 52.88 -13.35 -6.45
N LYS A 124 53.00 -13.40 -7.78
CA LYS A 124 53.78 -12.41 -8.55
C LYS A 124 52.87 -11.75 -9.60
N PRO A 125 53.01 -10.44 -9.85
CA PRO A 125 52.17 -9.74 -10.81
C PRO A 125 52.78 -9.84 -12.21
N ASP A 126 52.02 -10.38 -13.16
CA ASP A 126 52.33 -10.21 -14.57
C ASP A 126 51.56 -9.01 -15.14
N ASN A 127 52.34 -8.10 -15.73
CA ASN A 127 51.91 -6.93 -16.46
C ASN A 127 51.31 -7.34 -17.82
N GLU A 128 50.34 -6.54 -18.26
CA GLU A 128 49.73 -6.46 -19.60
C GLU A 128 48.59 -7.44 -19.93
N GLY A 129 47.41 -6.85 -20.25
CA GLY A 129 46.33 -7.50 -20.98
C GLY A 129 45.25 -8.14 -20.11
N ASN A 130 44.13 -7.43 -19.94
CA ASN A 130 43.01 -7.77 -19.07
C ASN A 130 42.26 -9.06 -19.49
N GLU A 131 42.74 -10.24 -19.09
CA GLU A 131 41.94 -11.45 -18.92
C GLU A 131 41.84 -11.77 -17.43
N ARG A 132 40.62 -11.73 -16.87
CA ARG A 132 40.36 -12.19 -15.51
C ARG A 132 40.70 -13.68 -15.43
N SER A 133 41.84 -14.04 -14.84
CA SER A 133 42.21 -15.43 -14.61
C SER A 133 41.17 -16.06 -13.66
N TYR A 134 40.37 -16.97 -14.20
CA TYR A 134 39.46 -17.77 -13.40
C TYR A 134 40.22 -19.03 -12.97
N HIS A 135 40.74 -19.04 -11.74
CA HIS A 135 41.30 -20.26 -11.20
C HIS A 135 40.19 -21.31 -10.99
N PRO A 136 40.43 -22.57 -11.40
CA PRO A 136 39.50 -23.66 -11.20
C PRO A 136 39.34 -24.00 -9.72
N LEU A 137 38.09 -24.16 -9.29
CA LEU A 137 37.73 -24.88 -8.07
C LEU A 137 38.12 -26.35 -8.26
N PHE A 138 39.36 -26.70 -7.94
CA PHE A 138 39.78 -28.10 -7.87
C PHE A 138 39.69 -28.58 -6.41
N PHE A 139 39.11 -29.76 -6.26
CA PHE A 139 39.03 -30.49 -5.00
C PHE A 139 40.43 -30.77 -4.45
N ARG A 140 40.49 -30.76 -3.11
CA ARG A 140 41.68 -30.62 -2.27
C ARG A 140 42.42 -31.98 -2.16
N VAL A 141 43.76 -32.01 -2.28
CA VAL A 141 44.65 -33.17 -2.06
C VAL A 141 45.79 -32.74 -1.12
N THR A 142 46.10 -33.50 -0.06
CA THR A 142 47.20 -33.23 0.87
C THR A 142 48.38 -34.10 0.48
N GLU A 143 49.56 -33.50 0.52
CA GLU A 143 50.85 -34.16 0.39
C GLU A 143 51.10 -35.16 1.52
N GLY A 144 51.71 -36.29 1.15
CA GLY A 144 52.15 -37.30 2.10
C GLY A 144 52.69 -38.54 1.42
N LYS A 145 53.70 -38.39 0.55
CA LYS A 145 54.82 -39.31 0.26
C LYS A 145 55.29 -39.12 -1.18
N THR A 146 56.52 -38.62 -1.31
CA THR A 146 57.38 -38.84 -2.47
C THR A 146 57.58 -40.34 -2.68
N GLY A 147 57.06 -40.88 -3.78
CA GLY A 147 57.27 -42.26 -4.18
C GLY A 147 56.44 -42.60 -5.40
N GLU A 148 57.10 -42.94 -6.50
CA GLU A 148 56.49 -43.53 -7.68
C GLU A 148 55.84 -44.88 -7.31
N GLU A 149 54.55 -44.87 -6.94
CA GLU A 149 53.77 -46.10 -6.88
C GLU A 149 52.39 -45.88 -7.53
N SER A 150 52.12 -46.77 -8.48
CA SER A 150 50.87 -46.92 -9.21
C SER A 150 49.64 -46.79 -8.30
N VAL A 151 48.64 -46.04 -8.78
CA VAL A 151 47.29 -45.96 -8.21
C VAL A 151 46.76 -47.39 -8.04
N SER A 152 46.82 -47.94 -6.83
CA SER A 152 46.23 -49.24 -6.52
C SER A 152 44.71 -49.07 -6.38
N GLU A 153 43.96 -50.03 -6.92
CA GLU A 153 42.49 -50.16 -6.92
C GLU A 153 41.82 -50.14 -5.52
N SER A 154 42.56 -49.86 -4.45
CA SER A 154 42.11 -49.95 -3.06
C SER A 154 41.45 -48.67 -2.50
N LEU A 155 41.62 -47.51 -3.13
CA LEU A 155 40.99 -46.24 -2.73
C LEU A 155 39.52 -46.09 -3.19
N LEU A 156 39.04 -47.01 -4.03
CA LEU A 156 37.64 -47.10 -4.46
C LEU A 156 36.70 -47.74 -3.40
N SER A 157 37.21 -48.04 -2.20
CA SER A 157 36.46 -48.72 -1.14
C SER A 157 35.83 -47.80 -0.07
N CYS A 158 35.99 -46.47 -0.17
CA CYS A 158 35.25 -45.54 0.70
C CYS A 158 33.82 -45.31 0.20
N THR A 159 32.90 -46.15 0.67
CA THR A 159 31.45 -46.05 0.46
C THR A 159 30.83 -44.90 1.26
N SER A 160 30.87 -43.67 0.74
CA SER A 160 29.76 -42.68 0.81
C SER A 160 30.13 -41.40 0.04
N PHE A 161 30.27 -41.48 -1.29
CA PHE A 161 30.36 -40.28 -2.11
C PHE A 161 28.99 -39.59 -2.15
N ASP A 162 28.85 -38.42 -1.53
CA ASP A 162 27.62 -37.63 -1.59
C ASP A 162 27.49 -36.99 -2.98
N ILE A 163 26.69 -37.64 -3.83
CA ILE A 163 26.42 -37.21 -5.21
C ILE A 163 25.76 -35.82 -5.30
N HIS A 164 25.16 -35.31 -4.23
CA HIS A 164 24.44 -34.04 -4.24
C HIS A 164 25.32 -32.86 -3.86
N ARG A 165 26.45 -33.09 -3.21
CA ARG A 165 27.28 -32.02 -2.66
C ARG A 165 28.08 -31.19 -3.68
N PRO A 166 28.73 -31.78 -4.70
CA PRO A 166 29.61 -31.03 -5.60
C PRO A 166 28.93 -29.86 -6.31
N GLY A 167 27.71 -30.06 -6.81
CA GLY A 167 26.92 -29.02 -7.48
C GLY A 167 26.56 -27.86 -6.56
N LEU A 168 26.19 -28.18 -5.32
CA LEU A 168 25.80 -27.18 -4.31
C LEU A 168 27.00 -26.36 -3.83
N GLU A 169 28.16 -26.99 -3.63
CA GLU A 169 29.39 -26.29 -3.27
C GLU A 169 29.90 -25.37 -4.40
N CYS A 170 29.77 -25.82 -5.65
CA CYS A 170 30.05 -24.97 -6.82
C CYS A 170 29.16 -23.72 -6.83
N LEU A 171 27.85 -23.90 -6.65
CA LEU A 171 26.90 -22.78 -6.55
C LEU A 171 27.25 -21.84 -5.38
N LEU A 172 27.53 -22.40 -4.20
CA LEU A 172 27.90 -21.63 -3.01
C LEU A 172 29.14 -20.77 -3.26
N HIS A 173 30.18 -21.35 -3.84
CA HIS A 173 31.39 -20.61 -4.16
C HIS A 173 31.11 -19.49 -5.17
N ARG A 174 30.32 -19.74 -6.22
CA ARG A 174 29.94 -18.71 -7.20
C ARG A 174 29.22 -17.53 -6.56
N LEU A 175 28.33 -17.79 -5.59
CA LEU A 175 27.62 -16.76 -4.84
C LEU A 175 28.59 -15.94 -3.96
N LYS A 176 29.48 -16.61 -3.22
CA LYS A 176 30.51 -15.95 -2.40
C LYS A 176 31.42 -15.05 -3.24
N THR A 177 31.91 -15.56 -4.37
CA THR A 177 32.76 -14.80 -5.29
C THR A 177 32.01 -13.59 -5.85
N ARG A 178 30.75 -13.77 -6.26
CA ARG A 178 29.93 -12.64 -6.73
C ARG A 178 29.71 -11.60 -5.64
N ARG A 179 29.48 -12.02 -4.39
CA ARG A 179 29.31 -11.12 -3.24
C ARG A 179 30.55 -10.28 -2.99
N GLN A 180 31.74 -10.88 -3.09
CA GLN A 180 33.01 -10.17 -3.00
C GLN A 180 33.19 -9.16 -4.14
N GLN A 181 32.84 -9.56 -5.37
CA GLN A 181 32.98 -8.70 -6.56
C GLN A 181 32.13 -7.43 -6.52
N ILE A 182 30.95 -7.47 -5.89
CA ILE A 182 30.07 -6.28 -5.78
C ILE A 182 30.39 -5.40 -4.56
N GLN A 183 31.27 -5.83 -3.65
CA GLN A 183 31.60 -5.06 -2.45
C GLN A 183 32.18 -3.67 -2.80
N PRO A 184 33.09 -3.50 -3.78
CA PRO A 184 33.56 -2.18 -4.19
C PRO A 184 32.44 -1.25 -4.69
N ASP A 185 31.48 -1.79 -5.46
CA ASP A 185 30.33 -1.02 -5.95
C ASP A 185 29.42 -0.59 -4.80
N LEU A 186 29.22 -1.45 -3.80
CA LEU A 186 28.49 -1.12 -2.58
C LEU A 186 29.19 -0.02 -1.78
N VAL A 187 30.50 -0.13 -1.57
CA VAL A 187 31.32 0.89 -0.89
C VAL A 187 31.21 2.22 -1.62
N SER A 188 31.34 2.23 -2.95
CA SER A 188 31.17 3.42 -3.79
C SER A 188 29.78 4.05 -3.65
N ALA A 189 28.72 3.24 -3.57
CA ALA A 189 27.36 3.72 -3.33
C ALA A 189 27.19 4.36 -1.94
N VAL A 190 27.82 3.80 -0.91
CA VAL A 190 27.83 4.39 0.45
C VAL A 190 28.62 5.71 0.45
N ASP A 191 29.81 5.74 -0.16
CA ASP A 191 30.62 6.96 -0.28
C ASP A 191 29.87 8.06 -1.04
N GLN A 192 29.11 7.69 -2.08
CA GLN A 192 28.28 8.64 -2.81
C GLN A 192 27.13 9.17 -1.95
N LEU A 193 26.49 8.32 -1.13
CA LEU A 193 25.46 8.76 -0.18
C LEU A 193 26.01 9.81 0.79
N GLU A 194 27.17 9.54 1.39
CA GLU A 194 27.87 10.45 2.30
C GLU A 194 28.25 11.77 1.60
N LYS A 195 28.88 11.70 0.43
CA LYS A 195 29.28 12.88 -0.36
C LYS A 195 28.10 13.78 -0.73
N THR A 196 26.90 13.22 -0.95
CA THR A 196 25.73 14.02 -1.30
C THR A 196 25.14 14.81 -0.13
N ALA A 197 25.61 14.56 1.10
CA ALA A 197 25.11 15.12 2.36
C ALA A 197 23.58 14.99 2.52
N VAL A 198 22.96 13.98 1.88
CA VAL A 198 21.50 13.80 1.91
C VAL A 198 21.02 13.42 3.31
N LEU A 199 21.76 12.57 4.03
CA LEU A 199 21.38 12.19 5.39
C LEU A 199 21.42 13.38 6.35
N GLU A 200 22.46 14.22 6.25
CA GLU A 200 22.58 15.47 7.00
C GLU A 200 21.45 16.44 6.64
N SER A 201 21.19 16.63 5.34
CA SER A 201 20.11 17.49 4.84
C SER A 201 18.74 17.06 5.36
N ILE A 202 18.42 15.76 5.40
CA ILE A 202 17.17 15.26 5.99
C ILE A 202 17.19 15.52 7.50
N THR A 203 18.29 15.22 8.19
CA THR A 203 18.43 15.38 9.64
C THR A 203 18.22 16.83 10.08
N THR A 204 18.87 17.80 9.42
CA THR A 204 18.70 19.23 9.68
C THR A 204 17.24 19.65 9.49
N CYS A 205 16.61 19.24 8.38
CA CYS A 205 15.20 19.56 8.12
C CYS A 205 14.28 19.00 9.21
N LEU A 206 14.49 17.76 9.67
CA LEU A 206 13.67 17.16 10.72
C LEU A 206 13.89 17.83 12.09
N HIS A 207 15.11 18.26 12.40
CA HIS A 207 15.37 19.05 13.61
C HIS A 207 14.68 20.42 13.55
N GLU A 208 14.74 21.12 12.42
CA GLU A 208 14.02 22.39 12.23
C GLU A 208 12.51 22.22 12.37
N LEU A 209 11.94 21.16 11.78
CA LEU A 209 10.52 20.83 11.92
C LEU A 209 10.13 20.54 13.36
N LYS A 210 10.95 19.75 14.08
CA LYS A 210 10.73 19.43 15.49
C LYS A 210 10.74 20.69 16.36
N VAL A 211 11.77 21.53 16.22
CA VAL A 211 11.91 22.76 17.02
C VAL A 211 10.76 23.73 16.73
N ARG A 212 10.39 23.91 15.45
CA ARG A 212 9.26 24.76 15.08
C ARG A 212 7.96 24.27 15.72
N ALA A 213 7.69 22.98 15.65
CA ALA A 213 6.49 22.40 16.23
C ALA A 213 6.44 22.50 17.76
N GLU A 214 7.59 22.43 18.44
CA GLU A 214 7.69 22.64 19.90
C GLU A 214 7.46 24.10 20.29
N ILE A 215 7.85 25.06 19.45
CA ILE A 215 7.58 26.50 19.68
C ILE A 215 6.09 26.84 19.48
N GLU A 216 5.45 26.17 18.53
CA GLU A 216 4.04 26.42 18.17
C GLU A 216 3.03 25.73 19.12
N ASP A 217 3.52 25.02 20.16
CA ASP A 217 2.73 24.32 21.20
C ASP A 217 1.60 23.43 20.65
N GLY A 218 1.89 22.69 19.57
CA GLY A 218 0.90 21.89 18.86
C GLY A 218 0.42 20.62 19.59
N GLY A 219 0.85 20.37 20.82
CA GLY A 219 0.64 19.11 21.53
C GLY A 219 1.43 17.92 20.96
N ASP A 220 1.19 16.73 21.51
CA ASP A 220 1.89 15.51 21.09
C ASP A 220 1.31 14.87 19.81
N VAL A 221 0.00 14.99 19.61
CA VAL A 221 -0.75 14.42 18.47
C VAL A 221 -1.89 15.36 18.09
N SER A 222 -2.20 15.45 16.79
CA SER A 222 -3.32 16.24 16.25
C SER A 222 -4.35 15.37 15.53
N PRO A 223 -5.60 15.86 15.36
CA PRO A 223 -6.59 15.27 14.45
C PRO A 223 -6.04 14.97 13.06
N PHE A 224 -5.25 15.91 12.51
CA PHE A 224 -4.62 15.75 11.21
C PHE A 224 -3.63 14.56 11.18
N SER A 225 -2.93 14.29 12.30
CA SER A 225 -2.04 13.13 12.40
C SER A 225 -2.80 11.81 12.28
N TYR A 226 -3.96 11.70 12.94
CA TYR A 226 -4.84 10.54 12.83
C TYR A 226 -5.48 10.42 11.44
N GLU A 227 -5.87 11.53 10.82
CA GLU A 227 -6.36 11.55 9.45
C GLU A 227 -5.30 11.01 8.47
N GLN A 228 -4.06 11.50 8.57
CA GLN A 228 -2.97 11.01 7.74
C GLN A 228 -2.70 9.52 7.99
N ALA A 229 -2.78 9.05 9.23
CA ALA A 229 -2.67 7.63 9.54
C ALA A 229 -3.79 6.82 8.86
N PHE A 230 -5.04 7.23 9.04
CA PHE A 230 -6.20 6.57 8.45
C PHE A 230 -6.10 6.49 6.93
N VAL A 231 -5.88 7.61 6.24
CA VAL A 231 -5.80 7.65 4.77
C VAL A 231 -4.68 6.74 4.24
N ASN A 232 -3.48 6.81 4.84
CA ASN A 232 -2.35 6.01 4.37
C ASN A 232 -2.53 4.51 4.68
N ILE A 233 -3.07 4.16 5.85
CA ILE A 233 -3.32 2.77 6.24
C ILE A 233 -4.43 2.17 5.36
N MET A 234 -5.57 2.85 5.20
CA MET A 234 -6.69 2.36 4.39
C MET A 234 -6.31 2.22 2.92
N THR A 235 -5.52 3.16 2.38
CA THR A 235 -4.97 3.03 1.01
C THR A 235 -4.09 1.78 0.89
N ALA A 236 -3.22 1.53 1.87
CA ALA A 236 -2.33 0.36 1.84
C ALA A 236 -3.07 -0.97 2.06
N ILE A 237 -4.17 -0.98 2.82
CA ILE A 237 -5.09 -2.11 2.95
C ILE A 237 -5.76 -2.37 1.60
N SER A 238 -6.35 -1.35 0.98
CA SER A 238 -7.01 -1.47 -0.33
C SER A 238 -6.05 -1.98 -1.42
N ASP A 239 -4.83 -1.45 -1.47
CA ASP A 239 -3.75 -1.93 -2.35
C ASP A 239 -3.44 -3.42 -2.17
N LEU A 240 -3.51 -3.94 -0.93
CA LEU A 240 -3.26 -5.34 -0.65
C LEU A 240 -4.45 -6.23 -1.08
N PHE A 241 -5.68 -5.83 -0.75
CA PHE A 241 -6.90 -6.54 -1.15
C PHE A 241 -7.07 -6.63 -2.67
N TRP A 242 -6.55 -5.65 -3.43
CA TRP A 242 -6.53 -5.71 -4.89
C TRP A 242 -5.92 -7.01 -5.44
N TYR A 243 -4.98 -7.62 -4.72
CA TYR A 243 -4.30 -8.85 -5.16
C TYR A 243 -4.97 -10.14 -4.68
N GLU A 244 -6.00 -10.07 -3.84
CA GLU A 244 -6.71 -11.24 -3.30
C GLU A 244 -7.18 -12.23 -4.38
N PRO A 245 -7.77 -11.82 -5.52
CA PRO A 245 -8.25 -12.77 -6.52
C PRO A 245 -7.15 -13.73 -7.04
N TRP A 246 -5.89 -13.29 -7.01
CA TRP A 246 -4.75 -14.08 -7.49
C TRP A 246 -4.27 -15.14 -6.48
N LEU A 247 -4.84 -15.19 -5.28
CA LEU A 247 -4.63 -16.27 -4.32
C LEU A 247 -5.31 -17.59 -4.75
N LEU A 248 -6.13 -17.56 -5.80
CA LEU A 248 -6.72 -18.75 -6.41
C LEU A 248 -5.85 -19.31 -7.56
N GLU A 249 -4.85 -18.56 -8.02
CA GLU A 249 -4.00 -18.91 -9.16
C GLU A 249 -2.56 -19.22 -8.69
N PRO A 250 -2.20 -20.50 -8.45
CA PRO A 250 -0.90 -20.87 -7.90
C PRO A 250 0.28 -20.50 -8.81
N ASP A 251 0.06 -20.46 -10.12
CA ASP A 251 1.11 -20.22 -11.13
C ASP A 251 1.36 -18.72 -11.41
N ASN A 252 0.58 -17.81 -10.80
CA ASN A 252 0.68 -16.38 -11.07
C ASN A 252 1.76 -15.68 -10.22
N ILE A 253 3.02 -16.11 -10.41
CA ILE A 253 4.21 -15.66 -9.66
C ILE A 253 4.32 -14.13 -9.62
N HIS A 254 4.07 -13.48 -10.75
CA HIS A 254 4.16 -12.01 -10.84
C HIS A 254 3.18 -11.32 -9.90
N ARG A 255 1.93 -11.77 -9.83
CA ARG A 255 0.92 -11.17 -8.95
C ARG A 255 1.19 -11.44 -7.49
N HIS A 256 1.69 -12.63 -7.13
CA HIS A 256 2.11 -12.92 -5.77
C HIS A 256 3.29 -12.05 -5.32
N HIS A 257 4.24 -11.78 -6.22
CA HIS A 257 5.34 -10.84 -5.95
C HIS A 257 4.83 -9.41 -5.70
N GLU A 258 3.91 -8.92 -6.53
CA GLU A 258 3.31 -7.60 -6.34
C GLU A 258 2.51 -7.51 -5.03
N MET A 259 1.78 -8.58 -4.66
CA MET A 259 1.10 -8.67 -3.37
C MET A 259 2.09 -8.59 -2.20
N ARG A 260 3.25 -9.27 -2.29
CA ARG A 260 4.33 -9.15 -1.30
C ARG A 260 4.82 -7.70 -1.15
N ILE A 261 4.91 -6.95 -2.24
CA ILE A 261 5.27 -5.53 -2.19
C ILE A 261 4.18 -4.72 -1.48
N ALA A 262 2.90 -4.97 -1.77
CA ALA A 262 1.77 -4.33 -1.10
C ALA A 262 1.76 -4.63 0.41
N ALA A 263 1.95 -5.89 0.82
CA ALA A 263 2.04 -6.30 2.22
C ALA A 263 3.18 -5.59 2.97
N LYS A 264 4.35 -5.44 2.33
CA LYS A 264 5.46 -4.65 2.89
C LYS A 264 5.11 -3.18 3.06
N ARG A 265 4.42 -2.58 2.09
CA ARG A 265 3.98 -1.17 2.17
C ARG A 265 3.05 -1.00 3.35
N LEU A 266 2.01 -1.84 3.46
CA LEU A 266 1.07 -1.81 4.58
C LEU A 266 1.78 -1.93 5.92
N ARG A 267 2.66 -2.93 6.08
CA ARG A 267 3.44 -3.09 7.32
C ARG A 267 4.26 -1.84 7.65
N TYR A 268 5.00 -1.28 6.69
CA TYR A 268 5.82 -0.09 6.94
C TYR A 268 4.96 1.15 7.25
N THR A 269 3.77 1.26 6.67
CA THR A 269 2.79 2.30 7.00
C THR A 269 2.30 2.13 8.44
N LEU A 270 1.89 0.92 8.85
CA LEU A 270 1.48 0.63 10.23
C LEU A 270 2.61 0.91 11.22
N GLU A 271 3.84 0.48 10.92
CA GLU A 271 5.02 0.77 11.75
C GLU A 271 5.28 2.29 11.88
N SER A 272 5.01 3.06 10.82
CA SER A 272 5.22 4.52 10.81
C SER A 272 4.18 5.29 11.63
N PHE A 273 2.99 4.70 11.84
CA PHE A 273 1.89 5.33 12.57
C PHE A 273 1.56 4.66 13.90
N ALA A 274 2.23 3.55 14.25
CA ALA A 274 1.94 2.76 15.44
C ALA A 274 1.97 3.59 16.74
N GLY A 275 2.82 4.62 16.80
CA GLY A 275 2.94 5.50 17.96
C GLY A 275 1.75 6.44 18.19
N LEU A 276 0.79 6.54 17.26
CA LEU A 276 -0.41 7.37 17.42
C LEU A 276 -1.51 6.66 18.22
N PHE A 277 -1.53 5.34 18.25
CA PHE A 277 -2.60 4.56 18.86
C PHE A 277 -2.18 4.14 20.28
N GLU A 278 -3.05 4.30 21.29
CA GLU A 278 -2.72 4.04 22.72
C GLU A 278 -2.20 2.63 22.98
N CYS A 279 -2.86 1.61 22.40
CA CYS A 279 -2.42 0.21 22.48
C CYS A 279 -1.33 -0.14 21.43
N GLY A 280 -0.93 0.84 20.63
CA GLY A 280 -0.13 0.67 19.41
C GLY A 280 -0.79 -0.25 18.39
N LEU A 281 -0.01 -0.62 17.37
CA LEU A 281 -0.42 -1.58 16.33
C LEU A 281 0.42 -2.88 16.37
N LYS A 282 0.85 -3.28 17.58
CA LYS A 282 1.86 -4.35 17.74
C LYS A 282 1.35 -5.71 17.25
N THR A 283 0.12 -6.05 17.59
CA THR A 283 -0.55 -7.30 17.18
C THR A 283 -0.72 -7.34 15.67
N GLU A 284 -1.22 -6.27 15.08
CA GLU A 284 -1.49 -6.16 13.64
C GLU A 284 -0.17 -6.18 12.85
N ILE A 285 0.84 -5.43 13.29
CA ILE A 285 2.20 -5.46 12.69
C ILE A 285 2.80 -6.87 12.76
N LYS A 286 2.59 -7.61 13.86
CA LYS A 286 3.06 -9.00 13.98
C LYS A 286 2.36 -9.91 12.96
N THR A 287 1.05 -9.76 12.79
CA THR A 287 0.27 -10.49 11.78
C THR A 287 0.77 -10.19 10.37
N PHE A 288 0.96 -8.92 10.02
CA PHE A 288 1.50 -8.54 8.70
C PHE A 288 2.96 -8.96 8.51
N LYS A 289 3.75 -9.06 9.58
CA LYS A 289 5.08 -9.67 9.52
C LYS A 289 4.97 -11.15 9.12
N ASN A 290 4.06 -11.91 9.73
CA ASN A 290 3.85 -13.32 9.38
C ASN A 290 3.42 -13.47 7.91
N LEU A 291 2.43 -12.70 7.46
CA LEU A 291 1.99 -12.70 6.06
C LEU A 291 3.14 -12.36 5.10
N GLN A 292 3.96 -11.36 5.46
CA GLN A 292 5.11 -10.96 4.67
C GLN A 292 6.19 -12.04 4.64
N ASP A 293 6.39 -12.78 5.73
CA ASP A 293 7.39 -13.84 5.83
C ASP A 293 7.00 -15.01 4.90
N VAL A 294 5.73 -15.46 4.92
CA VAL A 294 5.20 -16.47 3.98
C VAL A 294 5.35 -16.03 2.51
N LEU A 295 4.87 -14.83 2.18
CA LEU A 295 5.02 -14.25 0.83
C LEU A 295 6.51 -14.07 0.44
N GLY A 296 7.36 -13.80 1.43
CA GLY A 296 8.80 -13.67 1.30
C GLY A 296 9.47 -14.97 0.89
N ASP A 297 9.23 -16.02 1.67
CA ASP A 297 9.79 -17.35 1.43
C ASP A 297 9.28 -17.93 0.11
N MET A 298 8.04 -17.64 -0.27
CA MET A 298 7.47 -18.08 -1.54
C MET A 298 8.19 -17.41 -2.72
N HIS A 299 8.39 -16.09 -2.64
CA HIS A 299 9.15 -15.36 -3.64
C HIS A 299 10.62 -15.81 -3.70
N ASP A 300 11.24 -16.13 -2.57
CA ASP A 300 12.61 -16.65 -2.55
C ASP A 300 12.68 -18.02 -3.24
N CYS A 301 11.65 -18.86 -3.11
CA CYS A 301 11.53 -20.09 -3.91
C CYS A 301 11.40 -19.79 -5.40
N ASP A 302 10.57 -18.82 -5.80
CA ASP A 302 10.43 -18.41 -7.21
C ASP A 302 11.77 -18.00 -7.83
N VAL A 303 12.54 -17.18 -7.10
CA VAL A 303 13.87 -16.73 -7.51
C VAL A 303 14.81 -17.91 -7.75
N TRP A 304 14.80 -18.92 -6.89
CA TRP A 304 15.63 -20.11 -7.07
C TRP A 304 15.15 -21.00 -8.22
N ILE A 305 13.83 -21.19 -8.36
CA ILE A 305 13.23 -21.99 -9.43
C ILE A 305 13.59 -21.40 -10.81
N GLU A 306 13.63 -20.08 -10.93
CA GLU A 306 14.06 -19.38 -12.14
C GLU A 306 15.60 -19.48 -12.36
N LYS A 307 16.39 -19.25 -11.30
CA LYS A 307 17.86 -19.13 -11.43
C LYS A 307 18.60 -20.44 -11.61
N ILE A 308 18.16 -21.54 -10.97
CA ILE A 308 18.91 -22.81 -10.99
C ILE A 308 19.03 -23.38 -12.41
N PRO A 309 17.96 -23.45 -13.24
CA PRO A 309 18.08 -23.92 -14.63
C PRO A 309 19.06 -23.08 -15.47
N LEU A 310 19.06 -21.75 -15.28
CA LEU A 310 19.99 -20.85 -15.95
C LEU A 310 21.44 -21.13 -15.52
N PHE A 311 21.66 -21.32 -14.22
CA PHE A 311 22.96 -21.68 -13.65
C PHE A 311 23.49 -23.01 -14.20
N ILE A 312 22.65 -24.05 -14.22
CA ILE A 312 22.95 -25.37 -14.81
C ILE A 312 23.40 -25.20 -16.26
N ARG A 313 22.65 -24.42 -17.06
CA ARG A 313 22.99 -24.17 -18.48
C ARG A 313 24.34 -23.48 -18.63
N ASP A 314 24.61 -22.48 -17.81
CA ASP A 314 25.83 -21.68 -17.91
C ASP A 314 27.06 -22.45 -17.41
N GLU A 315 26.93 -23.25 -16.35
CA GLU A 315 28.01 -24.13 -15.88
C GLU A 315 28.28 -25.27 -16.88
N LYS A 316 27.26 -25.84 -17.54
CA LYS A 316 27.47 -26.82 -18.63
C LYS A 316 28.29 -26.22 -19.77
N LYS A 317 28.01 -24.97 -20.16
CA LYS A 317 28.81 -24.22 -21.16
C LYS A 317 30.22 -23.90 -20.69
N ARG A 318 30.45 -23.74 -19.38
CA ARG A 318 31.81 -23.55 -18.83
C ARG A 318 32.58 -24.86 -18.87
N ALA A 319 31.98 -25.96 -18.41
CA ALA A 319 32.61 -27.29 -18.44
C ALA A 319 33.07 -27.66 -19.86
N LEU A 320 32.21 -27.47 -20.87
CA LEU A 320 32.55 -27.69 -22.27
C LEU A 320 33.73 -26.84 -22.77
N ARG A 321 33.80 -25.57 -22.35
CA ARG A 321 34.89 -24.66 -22.75
C ARG A 321 36.23 -25.03 -22.11
N TYR A 322 36.22 -25.50 -20.86
CA TYR A 322 37.46 -25.79 -20.12
C TYR A 322 37.97 -27.23 -20.33
N PHE A 323 37.07 -28.22 -20.37
CA PHE A 323 37.43 -29.64 -20.44
C PHE A 323 37.25 -30.27 -21.83
N GLY A 324 36.65 -29.54 -22.77
CA GLY A 324 36.35 -30.06 -24.12
C GLY A 324 35.21 -31.08 -24.18
N ASN A 325 34.70 -31.53 -23.02
CA ASN A 325 33.52 -32.40 -22.91
C ASN A 325 32.59 -31.93 -21.77
N SER A 326 31.40 -32.52 -21.69
CA SER A 326 30.43 -32.25 -20.62
C SER A 326 30.36 -33.32 -19.55
N ASP A 327 31.25 -34.32 -19.58
CA ASP A 327 31.14 -35.51 -18.72
C ASP A 327 31.32 -35.13 -17.25
N PHE A 328 32.19 -34.17 -16.97
CA PHE A 328 32.39 -33.61 -15.63
C PHE A 328 31.15 -32.87 -15.08
N PHE A 329 30.26 -32.37 -15.96
CA PHE A 329 29.05 -31.68 -15.53
C PHE A 329 28.03 -32.62 -14.87
N SER A 330 28.06 -33.91 -15.23
CA SER A 330 27.16 -34.92 -14.63
C SER A 330 27.29 -34.98 -13.11
N ILE A 331 28.50 -34.75 -12.57
CA ILE A 331 28.82 -34.75 -11.14
C ILE A 331 28.17 -33.57 -10.40
N LEU A 332 27.99 -32.43 -11.08
CA LEU A 332 27.39 -31.22 -10.48
C LEU A 332 25.85 -31.24 -10.55
N GLN A 333 25.31 -32.00 -11.49
CA GLN A 333 23.92 -31.90 -11.92
C GLN A 333 22.93 -32.38 -10.83
N GLU A 334 23.24 -33.47 -10.15
CA GLU A 334 22.33 -34.11 -9.18
C GLU A 334 22.00 -33.20 -7.99
N GLY A 335 23.01 -32.52 -7.43
CA GLY A 335 22.81 -31.56 -6.34
C GLY A 335 21.92 -30.38 -6.71
N LEU A 336 22.09 -29.87 -7.93
CA LEU A 336 21.36 -28.71 -8.43
C LEU A 336 19.89 -29.05 -8.72
N TYR A 337 19.60 -30.22 -9.29
CA TYR A 337 18.21 -30.68 -9.48
C TYR A 337 17.54 -30.99 -8.14
N LYS A 338 18.25 -31.61 -7.19
CA LYS A 338 17.72 -31.83 -5.84
C LYS A 338 17.30 -30.52 -5.17
N LEU A 339 18.10 -29.46 -5.31
CA LEU A 339 17.74 -28.14 -4.82
C LEU A 339 16.50 -27.58 -5.54
N LEU A 340 16.45 -27.68 -6.87
CA LEU A 340 15.32 -27.20 -7.68
C LEU A 340 14.00 -27.86 -7.25
N ASP A 341 13.98 -29.17 -7.12
CA ASP A 341 12.78 -29.92 -6.72
C ASP A 341 12.36 -29.59 -5.29
N ASN A 342 13.33 -29.43 -4.38
CA ASN A 342 13.06 -28.99 -3.02
C ASN A 342 12.40 -27.60 -2.99
N ARG A 343 12.87 -26.65 -3.83
CA ARG A 343 12.27 -25.31 -3.93
C ARG A 343 10.88 -25.32 -4.54
N LYS A 344 10.64 -26.12 -5.58
CA LYS A 344 9.29 -26.32 -6.16
C LYS A 344 8.31 -26.86 -5.13
N LYS A 345 8.70 -27.89 -4.38
CA LYS A 345 7.86 -28.47 -3.32
C LYS A 345 7.56 -27.44 -2.23
N LYS A 346 8.58 -26.76 -1.72
CA LYS A 346 8.41 -25.76 -0.65
C LYS A 346 7.53 -24.58 -1.10
N ARG A 347 7.63 -24.16 -2.36
CA ARG A 347 6.75 -23.12 -2.92
C ARG A 347 5.28 -23.54 -2.86
N ALA A 348 4.96 -24.78 -3.25
CA ALA A 348 3.58 -25.27 -3.20
C ALA A 348 3.04 -25.35 -1.76
N GLU A 349 3.86 -25.78 -0.81
CA GLU A 349 3.52 -25.78 0.63
C GLU A 349 3.22 -24.36 1.13
N LEU A 350 4.10 -23.39 0.81
CA LEU A 350 3.93 -21.98 1.20
C LEU A 350 2.70 -21.33 0.57
N PHE A 351 2.34 -21.71 -0.65
CA PHE A 351 1.12 -21.22 -1.29
C PHE A 351 -0.14 -21.72 -0.56
N SER A 352 -0.15 -22.99 -0.14
CA SER A 352 -1.23 -23.52 0.69
C SER A 352 -1.31 -22.82 2.05
N GLU A 353 -0.15 -22.57 2.68
CA GLU A 353 -0.06 -21.85 3.95
C GLU A 353 -0.57 -20.41 3.82
N LEU A 354 -0.22 -19.71 2.74
CA LEU A 354 -0.70 -18.38 2.42
C LEU A 354 -2.23 -18.32 2.33
N HIS A 355 -2.83 -19.30 1.64
CA HIS A 355 -4.29 -19.38 1.51
C HIS A 355 -4.96 -19.60 2.87
N THR A 356 -4.45 -20.53 3.67
CA THR A 356 -4.97 -20.78 5.03
C THR A 356 -4.84 -19.55 5.92
N LEU A 357 -3.68 -18.88 5.90
CA LEU A 357 -3.45 -17.66 6.67
C LEU A 357 -4.43 -16.55 6.25
N TRP A 358 -4.58 -16.32 4.94
CA TRP A 358 -5.46 -15.26 4.43
C TRP A 358 -6.94 -15.50 4.78
N ASP A 359 -7.41 -16.74 4.70
CA ASP A 359 -8.79 -17.07 5.07
C ASP A 359 -9.04 -16.95 6.57
N SER A 360 -8.09 -17.37 7.41
CA SER A 360 -8.17 -17.17 8.88
C SER A 360 -8.32 -15.69 9.22
N LEU A 361 -7.54 -14.79 8.59
CA LEU A 361 -7.67 -13.35 8.80
C LEU A 361 -9.05 -12.80 8.43
N LYS A 362 -9.74 -13.39 7.44
CA LYS A 362 -11.10 -12.98 7.08
C LYS A 362 -12.15 -13.54 8.03
N GLN A 363 -12.03 -14.80 8.42
CA GLN A 363 -13.02 -15.46 9.28
C GLN A 363 -12.98 -14.96 10.71
N GLU A 364 -11.81 -14.56 11.20
CA GLU A 364 -11.60 -14.08 12.56
C GLU A 364 -11.95 -12.59 12.73
N GLY A 365 -12.44 -11.90 11.69
CA GLY A 365 -12.81 -10.48 11.78
C GLY A 365 -11.63 -9.52 11.96
N PHE A 366 -10.39 -10.00 11.80
CA PHE A 366 -9.16 -9.20 12.00
C PHE A 366 -9.17 -7.89 11.21
N TRP A 367 -9.68 -7.91 9.98
CA TRP A 367 -9.75 -6.72 9.13
C TRP A 367 -10.73 -5.69 9.68
N ASP A 368 -11.88 -6.13 10.19
CA ASP A 368 -12.89 -5.26 10.79
C ASP A 368 -12.33 -4.62 12.06
N GLU A 369 -11.66 -5.39 12.92
CA GLU A 369 -11.01 -4.89 14.13
C GLU A 369 -9.91 -3.87 13.82
N LEU A 370 -9.06 -4.14 12.81
CA LEU A 370 -8.04 -3.20 12.37
C LEU A 370 -8.66 -1.91 11.82
N MET A 371 -9.67 -2.02 10.97
CA MET A 371 -10.36 -0.87 10.38
C MET A 371 -11.04 -0.04 11.48
N GLU A 372 -11.72 -0.67 12.44
CA GLU A 372 -12.33 -0.01 13.59
C GLU A 372 -11.27 0.74 14.41
N LYS A 373 -10.18 0.06 14.79
CA LYS A 373 -9.09 0.63 15.58
C LYS A 373 -8.42 1.84 14.91
N VAL A 374 -8.26 1.80 13.59
CA VAL A 374 -7.67 2.91 12.82
C VAL A 374 -8.67 4.07 12.65
N SER A 375 -9.97 3.79 12.71
CA SER A 375 -11.04 4.79 12.57
C SER A 375 -11.40 5.48 13.90
N ILE A 376 -11.29 4.79 15.04
CA ILE A 376 -11.67 5.29 16.38
C ILE A 376 -11.04 6.67 16.70
N PRO A 377 -9.72 6.89 16.56
CA PRO A 377 -9.14 8.19 16.89
C PRO A 377 -9.58 9.30 15.96
N VAL A 378 -9.89 8.97 14.70
CA VAL A 378 -10.47 9.91 13.75
C VAL A 378 -11.88 10.30 14.20
N HIS A 379 -12.69 9.32 14.64
CA HIS A 379 -14.01 9.57 15.22
C HIS A 379 -13.96 10.42 16.51
N HIS A 380 -12.99 10.20 17.40
CA HIS A 380 -12.82 10.99 18.63
C HIS A 380 -12.19 12.37 18.37
N SER A 381 -11.29 12.49 17.39
CA SER A 381 -10.72 13.78 16.98
C SER A 381 -11.77 14.75 16.43
N PHE A 382 -12.90 14.22 15.91
CA PHE A 382 -14.09 15.03 15.60
C PHE A 382 -14.87 15.48 16.83
N GLN A 383 -14.74 14.77 17.94
CA GLN A 383 -15.41 15.07 19.21
C GLN A 383 -14.64 16.08 20.07
N GLU A 384 -13.30 16.11 20.00
CA GLU A 384 -12.45 16.99 20.84
C GLU A 384 -12.52 18.49 20.49
N ARG A 385 -13.29 18.91 19.47
CA ARG A 385 -13.67 20.32 19.33
C ARG A 385 -14.74 20.79 20.32
N SER A 386 -15.26 19.89 21.15
CA SER A 386 -16.11 20.23 22.30
C SER A 386 -15.59 19.57 23.56
N ASP A 387 -14.64 20.23 24.22
CA ASP A 387 -14.11 19.85 25.54
C ASP A 387 -15.10 20.17 26.69
N GLN A 388 -16.35 19.72 26.52
CA GLN A 388 -17.30 19.47 27.58
C GLN A 388 -18.03 18.18 27.21
N CYS A 389 -17.97 17.19 28.11
CA CYS A 389 -18.73 15.94 28.01
C CYS A 389 -20.23 16.29 27.89
N HIS A 390 -20.72 16.47 26.67
CA HIS A 390 -22.11 16.80 26.42
C HIS A 390 -22.93 15.53 26.57
N ASP A 391 -23.66 15.43 27.68
CA ASP A 391 -24.85 14.60 27.78
C ASP A 391 -26.03 15.17 26.96
N GLY A 392 -25.72 15.99 25.94
CA GLY A 392 -26.66 16.70 25.10
C GLY A 392 -26.89 16.01 23.74
N PRO A 393 -27.80 16.57 22.93
CA PRO A 393 -28.12 16.06 21.61
C PRO A 393 -26.89 16.03 20.69
N VAL A 394 -26.77 14.97 19.89
CA VAL A 394 -25.71 14.85 18.86
C VAL A 394 -26.32 15.10 17.49
N THR A 395 -25.85 16.12 16.79
CA THR A 395 -26.32 16.45 15.43
C THR A 395 -25.29 16.07 14.39
N ILE A 396 -25.71 15.33 13.36
CA ILE A 396 -24.92 14.82 12.26
C ILE A 396 -25.54 15.32 10.95
N ALA A 397 -24.74 15.89 10.06
CA ALA A 397 -25.17 16.21 8.71
C ALA A 397 -25.01 14.98 7.81
N LEU A 398 -26.07 14.63 7.10
CA LEU A 398 -26.13 13.55 6.13
C LEU A 398 -26.21 14.19 4.74
N ILE A 399 -25.19 13.98 3.92
CA ILE A 399 -25.08 14.52 2.57
C ILE A 399 -24.97 13.38 1.55
N SER A 400 -25.27 13.65 0.28
CA SER A 400 -25.02 12.74 -0.83
C SER A 400 -25.01 13.50 -2.17
N ASP A 401 -24.54 12.83 -3.23
CA ASP A 401 -24.71 13.27 -4.62
C ASP A 401 -24.17 14.69 -4.87
N VAL A 402 -22.96 14.95 -4.37
CA VAL A 402 -22.24 16.24 -4.52
C VAL A 402 -21.83 16.47 -5.98
N HIS A 403 -21.54 15.41 -6.73
CA HIS A 403 -21.29 15.44 -8.16
C HIS A 403 -20.31 16.52 -8.65
N ALA A 404 -19.19 16.73 -7.93
CA ALA A 404 -18.17 17.72 -8.26
C ALA A 404 -18.69 19.18 -8.30
N ASN A 405 -19.77 19.49 -7.58
CA ASN A 405 -20.30 20.84 -7.38
C ASN A 405 -19.71 21.47 -6.10
N LEU A 406 -18.54 22.10 -6.22
CA LEU A 406 -17.82 22.69 -5.09
C LEU A 406 -18.59 23.83 -4.40
N PRO A 407 -19.19 24.81 -5.12
CA PRO A 407 -19.95 25.88 -4.47
C PRO A 407 -21.10 25.36 -3.59
N ALA A 408 -21.80 24.31 -4.04
CA ALA A 408 -22.86 23.67 -3.27
C ALA A 408 -22.31 22.96 -2.02
N LEU A 409 -21.20 22.22 -2.16
CA LEU A 409 -20.56 21.55 -1.02
C LEU A 409 -20.09 22.56 0.03
N GLU A 410 -19.43 23.64 -0.38
CA GLU A 410 -18.97 24.69 0.52
C GLU A 410 -20.14 25.30 1.32
N ALA A 411 -21.26 25.58 0.64
CA ALA A 411 -22.46 26.12 1.28
C ALA A 411 -23.08 25.13 2.28
N VAL A 412 -23.20 23.85 1.91
CA VAL A 412 -23.76 22.81 2.79
C VAL A 412 -22.88 22.58 4.02
N LEU A 413 -21.55 22.49 3.87
CA LEU A 413 -20.65 22.31 5.00
C LEU A 413 -20.67 23.51 5.95
N ALA A 414 -20.77 24.73 5.42
CA ALA A 414 -20.90 25.93 6.23
C ALA A 414 -22.23 25.98 7.00
N ASP A 415 -23.35 25.68 6.32
CA ASP A 415 -24.69 25.65 6.93
C ASP A 415 -24.82 24.54 7.99
N ALA A 416 -24.33 23.33 7.70
CA ALA A 416 -24.30 22.21 8.63
C ALA A 416 -23.54 22.56 9.91
N ARG A 417 -22.36 23.18 9.77
CA ARG A 417 -21.55 23.63 10.90
C ARG A 417 -22.27 24.71 11.72
N GLN A 418 -22.94 25.65 11.05
CA GLN A 418 -23.72 26.70 11.74
C GLN A 418 -24.89 26.11 12.53
N LYS A 419 -25.48 25.02 12.06
CA LYS A 419 -26.58 24.29 12.72
C LYS A 419 -26.10 23.29 13.77
N GLY A 420 -24.81 23.31 14.12
CA GLY A 420 -24.26 22.49 15.20
C GLY A 420 -23.97 21.04 14.82
N ALA A 421 -23.91 20.72 13.52
CA ALA A 421 -23.47 19.39 13.10
C ALA A 421 -22.04 19.13 13.59
N THR A 422 -21.86 18.06 14.36
CA THR A 422 -20.57 17.63 14.91
C THR A 422 -19.82 16.71 13.96
N ALA A 423 -20.55 16.04 13.06
CA ALA A 423 -20.00 15.19 12.01
C ALA A 423 -20.78 15.34 10.70
N VAL A 424 -20.14 14.97 9.59
CA VAL A 424 -20.76 14.91 8.27
C VAL A 424 -20.53 13.53 7.67
N LEU A 425 -21.62 12.85 7.30
CA LEU A 425 -21.63 11.57 6.62
C LEU A 425 -22.07 11.78 5.18
N ASN A 426 -21.32 11.24 4.23
CA ASN A 426 -21.59 11.35 2.81
C ASN A 426 -21.93 9.98 2.22
N ALA A 427 -23.15 9.83 1.71
CA ALA A 427 -23.65 8.62 1.08
C ALA A 427 -23.12 8.42 -0.36
N GLY A 428 -22.07 9.12 -0.77
CA GLY A 428 -21.37 8.87 -2.03
C GLY A 428 -21.83 9.74 -3.20
N ASP A 429 -21.29 9.45 -4.38
CA ASP A 429 -21.39 10.28 -5.58
C ASP A 429 -20.82 11.68 -5.37
N SER A 430 -19.60 11.67 -4.84
CA SER A 430 -18.82 12.89 -4.60
C SER A 430 -18.42 13.55 -5.92
N ILE A 431 -18.19 12.76 -6.97
CA ILE A 431 -17.83 13.25 -8.31
C ILE A 431 -18.89 12.92 -9.34
N GLY A 432 -18.83 13.61 -10.49
CA GLY A 432 -19.82 13.43 -11.54
C GLY A 432 -19.75 14.49 -12.62
N TYR A 433 -20.80 15.30 -12.67
CA TYR A 433 -21.08 16.23 -13.76
C TYR A 433 -20.49 17.63 -13.56
N GLY A 434 -20.16 17.98 -12.31
CA GLY A 434 -19.62 19.29 -11.95
C GLY A 434 -18.16 19.50 -12.34
N ALA A 435 -17.76 20.77 -12.32
CA ALA A 435 -16.47 21.23 -12.84
C ALA A 435 -15.29 21.10 -11.87
N PHE A 436 -15.52 20.66 -10.62
CA PHE A 436 -14.55 20.72 -9.52
C PHE A 436 -14.24 19.35 -8.88
N PRO A 437 -13.85 18.33 -9.67
CA PRO A 437 -13.72 16.97 -9.14
C PRO A 437 -12.59 16.84 -8.11
N ASP A 438 -11.45 17.51 -8.30
CA ASP A 438 -10.31 17.41 -7.38
C ASP A 438 -10.51 18.25 -6.13
N GLU A 439 -11.10 19.42 -6.30
CA GLU A 439 -11.38 20.37 -5.22
C GLU A 439 -12.48 19.84 -4.31
N VAL A 440 -13.52 19.18 -4.84
CA VAL A 440 -14.54 18.51 -4.02
C VAL A 440 -13.94 17.39 -3.19
N ILE A 441 -13.15 16.49 -3.78
CA ILE A 441 -12.52 15.42 -3.00
C ILE A 441 -11.56 16.00 -1.95
N SER A 442 -10.79 17.04 -2.30
CA SER A 442 -9.91 17.71 -1.35
C SER A 442 -10.70 18.39 -0.21
N SER A 443 -11.85 18.99 -0.52
CA SER A 443 -12.74 19.63 0.46
C SER A 443 -13.37 18.61 1.40
N LEU A 444 -13.89 17.49 0.87
CA LEU A 444 -14.43 16.39 1.67
C LEU A 444 -13.37 15.81 2.61
N ARG A 445 -12.14 15.63 2.13
CA ARG A 445 -11.01 15.15 2.95
C ARG A 445 -10.64 16.16 4.04
N SER A 446 -10.37 17.40 3.67
CA SER A 446 -9.95 18.46 4.61
C SER A 446 -11.05 18.88 5.61
N SER A 447 -12.31 18.69 5.25
CA SER A 447 -13.47 18.87 6.13
C SER A 447 -13.86 17.58 6.87
N HIS A 448 -13.08 16.51 6.64
CA HIS A 448 -13.17 15.23 7.30
C HIS A 448 -14.54 14.55 7.22
N VAL A 449 -15.13 14.60 6.03
CA VAL A 449 -16.42 13.99 5.74
C VAL A 449 -16.26 12.48 5.53
N LEU A 450 -16.96 11.68 6.33
CA LEU A 450 -16.95 10.22 6.20
C LEU A 450 -17.77 9.82 4.96
N SER A 451 -17.09 9.41 3.90
CA SER A 451 -17.72 9.17 2.59
C SER A 451 -17.69 7.70 2.21
N VAL A 452 -18.83 7.16 1.75
CA VAL A 452 -18.87 5.87 1.04
C VAL A 452 -18.71 6.10 -0.46
N ILE A 453 -18.33 5.05 -1.20
CA ILE A 453 -18.21 5.12 -2.65
C ILE A 453 -19.59 5.08 -3.31
N GLY A 454 -19.86 6.04 -4.20
CA GLY A 454 -21.04 6.03 -5.07
C GLY A 454 -20.83 5.31 -6.39
N ASN A 455 -21.90 5.13 -7.17
CA ASN A 455 -21.79 4.45 -8.46
C ASN A 455 -21.06 5.31 -9.50
N TYR A 456 -21.20 6.64 -9.46
CA TYR A 456 -20.44 7.54 -10.34
C TYR A 456 -18.98 7.64 -9.90
N ASP A 457 -18.72 7.66 -8.60
CA ASP A 457 -17.35 7.59 -8.06
C ASP A 457 -16.62 6.35 -8.59
N GLN A 458 -17.27 5.18 -8.49
CA GLN A 458 -16.75 3.93 -9.02
C GLN A 458 -16.58 3.98 -10.54
N ALA A 459 -17.60 4.46 -11.28
CA ALA A 459 -17.57 4.51 -12.74
C ALA A 459 -16.37 5.32 -13.29
N VAL A 460 -15.98 6.38 -12.58
CA VAL A 460 -14.80 7.18 -12.92
C VAL A 460 -13.52 6.37 -12.76
N LEU A 461 -13.40 5.56 -11.72
CA LEU A 461 -12.17 4.79 -11.46
C LEU A 461 -11.97 3.65 -12.46
N VAL A 462 -13.04 2.93 -12.84
CA VAL A 462 -12.92 1.75 -13.71
C VAL A 462 -12.65 2.08 -15.19
N LYS A 463 -12.64 3.37 -15.56
CA LYS A 463 -12.40 3.85 -16.94
C LYS A 463 -13.28 3.19 -18.00
N LYS A 464 -14.50 2.75 -17.64
CA LYS A 464 -15.43 2.08 -18.57
C LYS A 464 -15.78 2.94 -19.79
N TRP A 465 -15.62 4.28 -19.71
CA TRP A 465 -15.71 5.16 -20.88
C TRP A 465 -14.69 4.85 -22.00
N LYS A 466 -13.65 4.06 -21.75
CA LYS A 466 -12.66 3.69 -22.76
C LYS A 466 -13.11 2.50 -23.62
N THR A 467 -13.95 1.62 -23.06
CA THR A 467 -14.22 0.29 -23.63
C THR A 467 -15.69 0.03 -23.94
N GLY A 468 -16.61 0.93 -23.52
CA GLY A 468 -18.03 0.84 -23.86
C GLY A 468 -18.55 2.11 -24.53
N ARG A 469 -19.64 1.98 -25.31
CA ARG A 469 -20.54 3.09 -25.64
C ARG A 469 -21.47 3.28 -24.44
N PRO A 470 -21.22 4.22 -23.49
CA PRO A 470 -22.24 4.56 -22.50
C PRO A 470 -23.52 4.98 -23.22
N ARG A 471 -24.68 4.73 -22.60
CA ARG A 471 -25.99 5.07 -23.18
C ARG A 471 -26.13 6.55 -23.56
N SER A 472 -25.33 7.45 -22.96
CA SER A 472 -25.32 8.89 -23.24
C SER A 472 -23.88 9.40 -23.45
N ARG A 473 -23.71 10.22 -24.50
CA ARG A 473 -22.44 10.92 -24.83
C ARG A 473 -21.99 11.81 -23.68
N ASP A 474 -22.91 12.52 -23.07
CA ASP A 474 -22.65 13.47 -21.99
C ASP A 474 -22.12 12.76 -20.75
N LYS A 475 -22.72 11.61 -20.38
CA LYS A 475 -22.18 10.77 -19.30
C LYS A 475 -20.73 10.38 -19.56
N GLN A 476 -20.35 10.08 -20.81
CA GLN A 476 -18.95 9.79 -21.15
C GLN A 476 -18.03 10.99 -20.91
N ILE A 477 -18.49 12.19 -21.27
CA ILE A 477 -17.72 13.43 -21.13
C ILE A 477 -17.50 13.76 -19.66
N ALA A 478 -18.56 13.75 -18.84
CA ALA A 478 -18.48 14.01 -17.39
C ALA A 478 -17.46 13.09 -16.71
N MET A 479 -17.64 11.80 -16.95
CA MET A 479 -16.81 10.77 -16.36
C MET A 479 -15.34 10.95 -16.82
N ARG A 480 -15.08 11.07 -18.12
CA ARG A 480 -13.73 11.26 -18.66
C ARG A 480 -13.08 12.53 -18.08
N PHE A 481 -13.84 13.62 -18.00
CA PHE A 481 -13.39 14.88 -17.44
C PHE A 481 -12.96 14.71 -15.98
N ALA A 482 -13.83 14.12 -15.15
CA ALA A 482 -13.55 13.90 -13.73
C ALA A 482 -12.23 13.15 -13.52
N TYR A 483 -12.00 12.06 -14.25
CA TYR A 483 -10.75 11.29 -14.10
C TYR A 483 -9.49 12.05 -14.45
N HIS A 484 -9.52 12.82 -15.53
CA HIS A 484 -8.35 13.56 -15.98
C HIS A 484 -8.05 14.76 -15.08
N HIS A 485 -9.07 15.28 -14.41
CA HIS A 485 -8.94 16.42 -13.50
C HIS A 485 -8.71 16.02 -12.04
N LEU A 486 -8.89 14.75 -11.67
CA LEU A 486 -8.45 14.25 -10.37
C LEU A 486 -6.93 14.04 -10.33
N SER A 487 -6.33 14.53 -9.25
CA SER A 487 -4.95 14.24 -8.84
C SER A 487 -4.75 12.74 -8.62
N LYS A 488 -3.49 12.29 -8.56
CA LYS A 488 -3.20 10.87 -8.29
C LYS A 488 -3.62 10.51 -6.87
N GLU A 489 -3.42 11.43 -5.95
CA GLU A 489 -3.74 11.35 -4.55
C GLU A 489 -5.26 11.22 -4.34
N ASN A 490 -6.06 12.10 -4.95
CA ASN A 490 -7.52 12.04 -4.80
C ASN A 490 -8.16 10.85 -5.52
N ARG A 491 -7.57 10.37 -6.63
CA ARG A 491 -8.00 9.08 -7.22
C ARG A 491 -7.73 7.90 -6.31
N ALA A 492 -6.57 7.88 -5.63
CA ALA A 492 -6.25 6.81 -4.69
C ALA A 492 -7.19 6.83 -3.48
N TYR A 493 -7.47 8.02 -2.93
CA TYR A 493 -8.47 8.19 -1.87
C TYR A 493 -9.85 7.67 -2.31
N LEU A 494 -10.33 8.11 -3.48
CA LEU A 494 -11.63 7.69 -4.00
C LEU A 494 -11.73 6.17 -4.19
N ALA A 495 -10.64 5.54 -4.64
CA ALA A 495 -10.56 4.10 -4.81
C ALA A 495 -10.49 3.32 -3.48
N GLY A 496 -10.10 4.00 -2.39
CA GLY A 496 -10.08 3.45 -1.04
C GLY A 496 -11.37 3.63 -0.27
N LEU A 497 -12.38 4.33 -0.81
CA LEU A 497 -13.65 4.53 -0.10
C LEU A 497 -14.40 3.20 0.05
N PRO A 498 -14.93 2.92 1.26
CA PRO A 498 -15.70 1.70 1.49
C PRO A 498 -17.07 1.79 0.81
N ARG A 499 -17.71 0.64 0.64
CA ARG A 499 -19.09 0.56 0.12
C ARG A 499 -20.14 0.95 1.13
N GLU A 500 -19.86 0.72 2.41
CA GLU A 500 -20.75 1.09 3.50
C GLU A 500 -19.94 1.51 4.75
N TYR A 501 -20.57 2.32 5.60
CA TYR A 501 -20.11 2.56 6.97
C TYR A 501 -21.19 2.12 7.95
N ARG A 502 -20.77 1.53 9.06
CA ARG A 502 -21.62 1.27 10.23
C ARG A 502 -21.06 2.02 11.42
N LEU A 503 -21.85 2.91 11.97
CA LEU A 503 -21.48 3.76 13.10
C LEU A 503 -22.47 3.53 14.23
N ARG A 504 -21.98 3.51 15.47
CA ARG A 504 -22.83 3.46 16.66
C ARG A 504 -22.69 4.77 17.43
N VAL A 505 -23.77 5.56 17.49
CA VAL A 505 -23.79 6.87 18.13
C VAL A 505 -24.96 6.92 19.11
N LYS A 506 -24.70 7.26 20.39
CA LYS A 506 -25.72 7.28 21.46
C LYS A 506 -26.57 6.00 21.53
N GLY A 507 -25.96 4.84 21.26
CA GLY A 507 -26.63 3.55 21.25
C GLY A 507 -27.36 3.19 19.95
N THR A 508 -27.59 4.15 19.05
CA THR A 508 -28.21 3.98 17.73
C THR A 508 -27.18 3.55 16.68
N THR A 509 -27.52 2.53 15.90
CA THR A 509 -26.72 1.99 14.80
C THR A 509 -27.12 2.65 13.49
N ILE A 510 -26.20 3.39 12.88
CA ILE A 510 -26.37 4.11 11.62
C ILE A 510 -25.59 3.37 10.53
N LEU A 511 -26.27 2.93 9.47
CA LEU A 511 -25.67 2.38 8.26
C LEU A 511 -25.71 3.44 7.16
N VAL A 512 -24.56 3.72 6.55
CA VAL A 512 -24.45 4.61 5.38
C VAL A 512 -24.08 3.77 4.18
N THR A 513 -24.84 3.88 3.10
CA THR A 513 -24.56 3.24 1.80
C THR A 513 -25.08 4.14 0.68
N HIS A 514 -24.58 4.00 -0.54
CA HIS A 514 -25.02 4.87 -1.63
C HIS A 514 -26.41 4.50 -2.17
N GLY A 515 -26.55 3.26 -2.66
CA GLY A 515 -27.84 2.70 -3.10
C GLY A 515 -28.49 1.89 -1.98
N SER A 516 -28.76 0.62 -2.24
CA SER A 516 -29.08 -0.33 -1.18
C SER A 516 -27.80 -0.99 -0.64
N PRO A 517 -27.85 -1.65 0.53
CA PRO A 517 -26.72 -2.44 1.03
C PRO A 517 -26.27 -3.55 0.07
N ASP A 518 -27.19 -4.05 -0.77
CA ASP A 518 -26.90 -5.11 -1.74
C ASP A 518 -26.34 -4.56 -3.07
N SER A 519 -26.68 -3.32 -3.41
CA SER A 519 -26.43 -2.76 -4.74
C SER A 519 -26.18 -1.25 -4.70
N LEU A 520 -25.07 -0.83 -5.33
CA LEU A 520 -24.75 0.60 -5.51
C LEU A 520 -25.70 1.31 -6.49
N THR A 521 -26.54 0.61 -7.23
CA THR A 521 -27.38 1.19 -8.28
C THR A 521 -28.87 0.86 -8.12
N GLU A 522 -29.27 0.36 -6.95
CA GLU A 522 -30.68 0.15 -6.63
C GLU A 522 -31.29 1.46 -6.14
N TYR A 523 -32.38 1.87 -6.79
CA TYR A 523 -33.17 3.04 -6.38
C TYR A 523 -34.11 2.66 -5.24
N LEU A 524 -33.92 3.28 -4.08
CA LEU A 524 -34.86 3.23 -2.97
C LEU A 524 -35.68 4.52 -2.98
N VAL A 525 -36.85 4.45 -3.62
CA VAL A 525 -37.77 5.58 -3.83
C VAL A 525 -39.10 5.33 -3.14
N GLN A 526 -40.02 6.29 -3.22
CA GLN A 526 -41.33 6.20 -2.57
C GLN A 526 -42.16 5.02 -3.11
N GLU A 527 -42.02 4.71 -4.40
CA GLU A 527 -42.69 3.61 -5.09
C GLU A 527 -42.09 2.24 -4.76
N THR A 528 -40.90 2.19 -4.15
CA THR A 528 -40.27 0.92 -3.78
C THR A 528 -41.17 0.19 -2.76
N PRO A 529 -41.50 -1.11 -2.99
CA PRO A 529 -42.39 -1.86 -2.11
C PRO A 529 -41.86 -1.97 -0.68
N GLU A 530 -42.74 -1.88 0.31
CA GLU A 530 -42.37 -2.03 1.74
C GLU A 530 -41.71 -3.37 2.06
N SER A 531 -42.07 -4.43 1.33
CA SER A 531 -41.44 -5.75 1.47
C SER A 531 -39.93 -5.68 1.25
N ARG A 532 -39.45 -4.83 0.32
CA ARG A 532 -38.02 -4.64 0.06
C ARG A 532 -37.33 -3.88 1.20
N PHE A 533 -37.96 -2.82 1.72
CA PHE A 533 -37.43 -2.11 2.89
C PHE A 533 -37.35 -3.01 4.12
N ARG A 534 -38.37 -3.85 4.35
CA ARG A 534 -38.40 -4.82 5.45
C ARG A 534 -37.28 -5.86 5.33
N GLU A 535 -37.04 -6.37 4.13
CA GLU A 535 -35.91 -7.28 3.86
C GLU A 535 -34.57 -6.63 4.23
N ILE A 536 -34.35 -5.38 3.81
CA ILE A 536 -33.13 -4.62 4.11
C ILE A 536 -32.99 -4.39 5.62
N ALA A 537 -34.07 -3.98 6.30
CA ALA A 537 -34.08 -3.75 7.75
C ALA A 537 -33.67 -5.03 8.53
N GLN A 538 -34.28 -6.17 8.19
CA GLN A 538 -33.99 -7.45 8.83
C GLN A 538 -32.55 -7.92 8.61
N LYS A 539 -32.00 -7.69 7.41
CA LYS A 539 -30.64 -8.11 7.05
C LYS A 539 -29.57 -7.24 7.70
N THR A 540 -29.82 -5.93 7.78
CA THR A 540 -28.79 -4.96 8.18
C THR A 540 -28.64 -4.82 9.68
N LYS A 541 -29.69 -5.04 10.48
CA LYS A 541 -29.68 -4.80 11.95
C LYS A 541 -29.21 -3.37 12.30
N ALA A 542 -29.55 -2.40 11.45
CA ALA A 542 -29.32 -0.97 11.69
C ALA A 542 -30.62 -0.32 12.15
N ASP A 543 -30.52 0.73 12.96
CA ASP A 543 -31.67 1.52 13.41
C ASP A 543 -31.97 2.65 12.40
N ILE A 544 -30.92 3.18 11.75
CA ILE A 544 -31.02 4.22 10.72
C ILE A 544 -30.20 3.79 9.50
N ILE A 545 -30.77 3.89 8.31
CA ILE A 545 -30.12 3.57 7.04
C ILE A 545 -30.15 4.82 6.16
N VAL A 546 -28.96 5.35 5.88
CA VAL A 546 -28.72 6.57 5.12
C VAL A 546 -28.33 6.21 3.69
N THR A 547 -29.03 6.78 2.71
CA THR A 547 -28.84 6.54 1.28
C THR A 547 -28.79 7.84 0.47
N GLY A 548 -28.33 7.74 -0.78
CA GLY A 548 -28.36 8.78 -1.81
C GLY A 548 -28.95 8.22 -3.10
N HIS A 549 -28.28 8.43 -4.24
CA HIS A 549 -28.54 7.77 -5.54
C HIS A 549 -29.82 8.18 -6.27
N SER A 550 -30.97 8.26 -5.59
CA SER A 550 -32.22 8.73 -6.20
C SER A 550 -32.29 10.25 -6.33
N HIS A 551 -31.45 10.98 -5.59
CA HIS A 551 -31.41 12.44 -5.49
C HIS A 551 -32.66 13.07 -4.88
N LEU A 552 -33.65 12.26 -4.49
CA LEU A 552 -34.94 12.71 -3.97
C LEU A 552 -34.96 12.58 -2.44
N PRO A 553 -35.07 13.70 -1.70
CA PRO A 553 -35.11 13.66 -0.24
C PRO A 553 -36.33 12.89 0.24
N SER A 554 -36.12 11.88 1.08
CA SER A 554 -37.21 11.08 1.65
C SER A 554 -36.84 10.51 3.01
N ILE A 555 -37.85 10.33 3.87
CA ILE A 555 -37.76 9.65 5.16
C ILE A 555 -38.86 8.62 5.21
N ARG A 556 -38.52 7.37 5.52
CA ARG A 556 -39.49 6.28 5.68
C ARG A 556 -39.13 5.43 6.88
N GLU A 557 -40.11 5.12 7.72
CA GLU A 557 -39.93 4.23 8.86
C GLU A 557 -40.61 2.89 8.57
N ILE A 558 -39.86 1.79 8.68
CA ILE A 558 -40.36 0.42 8.47
C ILE A 558 -39.82 -0.46 9.61
N ASP A 559 -40.71 -1.09 10.36
CA ASP A 559 -40.37 -2.01 11.45
C ASP A 559 -39.34 -1.43 12.45
N ASN A 560 -39.54 -0.16 12.86
CA ASN A 560 -38.65 0.64 13.74
C ASN A 560 -37.26 0.96 13.16
N VAL A 561 -37.06 0.78 11.86
CA VAL A 561 -35.84 1.20 11.14
C VAL A 561 -36.16 2.41 10.27
N VAL A 562 -35.36 3.47 10.40
CA VAL A 562 -35.55 4.72 9.66
C VAL A 562 -34.65 4.73 8.42
N PHE A 563 -35.26 4.77 7.25
CA PHE A 563 -34.58 4.96 5.97
C PHE A 563 -34.59 6.45 5.62
N VAL A 564 -33.42 7.01 5.33
CA VAL A 564 -33.25 8.42 4.99
C VAL A 564 -32.48 8.53 3.69
N ASN A 565 -33.11 9.10 2.67
CA ASN A 565 -32.40 9.59 1.51
C ASN A 565 -32.00 11.05 1.73
N CYS A 566 -30.72 11.40 1.58
CA CYS A 566 -30.24 12.74 1.90
C CYS A 566 -30.73 13.83 0.93
N GLY A 567 -31.24 13.43 -0.24
CA GLY A 567 -31.46 14.33 -1.38
C GLY A 567 -30.21 14.43 -2.23
N SER A 568 -29.91 15.61 -2.77
CA SER A 568 -28.65 15.84 -3.49
C SER A 568 -28.06 17.20 -3.16
N VAL A 569 -26.76 17.21 -2.86
CA VAL A 569 -26.01 18.46 -2.65
C VAL A 569 -25.80 19.19 -3.98
N GLY A 570 -25.36 18.48 -5.01
CA GLY A 570 -24.82 19.12 -6.21
C GLY A 570 -25.59 18.87 -7.50
N ARG A 571 -26.56 17.94 -7.51
CA ARG A 571 -27.33 17.54 -8.69
C ARG A 571 -28.78 17.21 -8.32
N THR A 572 -29.53 18.21 -7.88
CA THR A 572 -30.94 18.02 -7.54
C THR A 572 -31.77 17.60 -8.75
N GLU A 573 -32.81 16.80 -8.51
CA GLU A 573 -33.70 16.27 -9.56
C GLU A 573 -35.20 16.55 -9.30
N ASP A 574 -35.51 17.35 -8.28
CA ASP A 574 -36.87 17.67 -7.84
C ASP A 574 -37.35 19.07 -8.24
N GLY A 575 -36.62 19.75 -9.13
CA GLY A 575 -36.97 21.08 -9.65
C GLY A 575 -36.60 22.25 -8.75
N ASP A 576 -35.95 22.01 -7.60
CA ASP A 576 -35.36 23.06 -6.76
C ASP A 576 -33.83 23.04 -6.91
N PRO A 577 -33.21 24.09 -7.47
CA PRO A 577 -31.77 24.11 -7.71
C PRO A 577 -30.93 24.31 -6.43
N ARG A 578 -31.56 24.59 -5.28
CA ARG A 578 -30.84 24.72 -4.00
C ARG A 578 -30.34 23.35 -3.52
N ALA A 579 -29.12 23.33 -2.98
CA ALA A 579 -28.51 22.13 -2.43
C ALA A 579 -29.39 21.55 -1.31
N CYS A 580 -29.51 20.23 -1.26
CA CYS A 580 -30.26 19.52 -0.25
C CYS A 580 -29.38 18.56 0.54
N TYR A 581 -29.60 18.53 1.85
CA TYR A 581 -29.01 17.54 2.75
C TYR A 581 -29.96 17.28 3.93
N ALA A 582 -29.66 16.32 4.81
CA ALA A 582 -30.44 16.06 6.02
C ALA A 582 -29.63 16.30 7.29
N LEU A 583 -30.27 16.79 8.35
CA LEU A 583 -29.72 16.85 9.70
C LEU A 583 -30.35 15.77 10.56
N LEU A 584 -29.53 14.83 11.04
CA LEU A 584 -29.88 13.81 12.01
C LEU A 584 -29.45 14.28 13.40
N THR A 585 -30.41 14.53 14.29
CA THR A 585 -30.15 14.76 15.71
C THR A 585 -30.54 13.53 16.51
N LEU A 586 -29.68 13.09 17.42
CA LEU A 586 -29.92 12.00 18.37
C LEU A 586 -30.04 12.57 19.77
N ASP A 587 -30.93 11.99 20.58
CA ASP A 587 -31.31 12.42 21.93
C ASP A 587 -31.91 13.85 22.01
N PRO A 588 -33.16 14.06 21.52
CA PRO A 588 -34.08 13.09 20.91
C PRO A 588 -33.84 12.89 19.41
N LEU A 589 -34.27 11.74 18.87
CA LEU A 589 -34.21 11.44 17.43
C LEU A 589 -35.03 12.45 16.63
N SER A 590 -34.38 13.18 15.73
CA SER A 590 -35.01 14.10 14.78
C SER A 590 -34.24 14.09 13.46
N ILE A 591 -34.95 13.99 12.34
CA ILE A 591 -34.33 14.02 11.01
C ILE A 591 -35.09 15.04 10.16
N VAL A 592 -34.38 16.02 9.61
CA VAL A 592 -34.97 17.08 8.79
C VAL A 592 -34.12 17.36 7.56
N HIS A 593 -34.77 17.45 6.39
CA HIS A 593 -34.13 17.94 5.18
C HIS A 593 -34.00 19.45 5.20
N VAL A 594 -32.86 19.93 4.71
CA VAL A 594 -32.48 21.34 4.67
C VAL A 594 -32.15 21.72 3.24
N ARG A 595 -32.66 22.89 2.81
CA ARG A 595 -32.29 23.52 1.53
C ARG A 595 -31.34 24.67 1.77
N VAL A 596 -30.25 24.68 1.02
CA VAL A 596 -29.17 25.68 1.16
C VAL A 596 -28.98 26.40 -0.17
N PRO A 597 -29.16 27.73 -0.23
CA PRO A 597 -28.77 28.50 -1.41
C PRO A 597 -27.24 28.50 -1.53
N TYR A 598 -26.74 28.43 -2.77
CA TYR A 598 -25.32 28.51 -3.07
C TYR A 598 -25.11 29.33 -4.34
N ASP A 599 -23.85 29.64 -4.64
CA ASP A 599 -23.46 30.39 -5.84
C ASP A 599 -23.59 29.51 -7.11
N ILE A 600 -24.80 29.47 -7.65
CA ILE A 600 -25.16 28.72 -8.87
C ILE A 600 -24.39 29.27 -10.07
N ASP A 601 -24.24 30.58 -10.18
CA ASP A 601 -23.55 31.23 -11.29
C ASP A 601 -22.07 30.80 -11.33
N ARG A 602 -21.38 30.75 -10.18
CA ARG A 602 -20.01 30.23 -10.09
C ARG A 602 -19.92 28.77 -10.55
N ALA A 603 -20.92 27.94 -10.23
CA ALA A 603 -20.94 26.55 -10.68
C ALA A 603 -21.12 26.45 -12.21
N ILE A 604 -22.05 27.23 -12.77
CA ILE A 604 -22.33 27.29 -14.22
C ILE A 604 -21.14 27.85 -15.01
N ASP A 605 -20.56 28.95 -14.54
CA ASP A 605 -19.40 29.57 -15.17
C ASP A 605 -18.21 28.62 -15.19
N ALA A 606 -17.98 27.85 -14.12
CA ALA A 606 -16.94 26.85 -14.09
C ALA A 606 -17.17 25.71 -15.10
N ILE A 607 -18.43 25.25 -15.25
CA ILE A 607 -18.80 24.24 -16.26
C ILE A 607 -18.48 24.77 -17.67
N ARG A 608 -18.90 25.99 -17.99
CA ARG A 608 -18.68 26.63 -19.30
C ARG A 608 -17.21 26.89 -19.58
N ASN A 609 -16.47 27.45 -18.61
CA ASN A 609 -15.03 27.72 -18.72
C ASN A 609 -14.20 26.44 -18.93
N ARG A 610 -14.65 25.32 -18.39
CA ARG A 610 -14.03 23.99 -18.60
C ARG A 610 -14.50 23.29 -19.87
N HIS A 611 -15.32 23.96 -20.70
CA HIS A 611 -15.86 23.45 -21.96
C HIS A 611 -16.65 22.14 -21.79
N LEU A 612 -17.36 22.00 -20.66
CA LEU A 612 -18.29 20.92 -20.43
C LEU A 612 -19.63 21.18 -21.15
N PRO A 613 -20.43 20.13 -21.46
CA PRO A 613 -21.74 20.28 -22.08
C PRO A 613 -22.65 21.26 -21.31
N ASP A 614 -23.37 22.10 -22.04
CA ASP A 614 -24.31 23.07 -21.44
C ASP A 614 -25.50 22.37 -20.75
N SER A 615 -25.80 21.12 -21.13
CA SER A 615 -26.72 20.25 -20.39
C SER A 615 -26.35 20.13 -18.91
N PHE A 616 -25.06 20.19 -18.55
CA PHE A 616 -24.64 20.15 -17.14
C PHE A 616 -24.92 21.45 -16.41
N ALA A 617 -24.78 22.59 -17.09
CA ALA A 617 -25.17 23.88 -16.53
C ALA A 617 -26.69 23.93 -16.30
N ARG A 618 -27.48 23.39 -17.25
CA ARG A 618 -28.94 23.27 -17.11
C ARG A 618 -29.37 22.41 -15.93
N ILE A 619 -28.70 21.27 -15.67
CA ILE A 619 -28.98 20.46 -14.47
C ILE A 619 -28.82 21.31 -13.20
N VAL A 620 -27.74 22.08 -13.11
CA VAL A 620 -27.45 22.92 -11.93
C VAL A 620 -28.45 24.07 -11.79
N SER A 621 -28.84 24.73 -12.89
CA SER A 621 -29.77 25.86 -12.84
C SER A 621 -31.22 25.45 -12.67
N GLU A 622 -31.64 24.34 -13.27
CA GLU A 622 -33.04 23.90 -13.29
C GLU A 622 -33.37 22.88 -12.18
N GLY A 623 -32.36 22.22 -11.59
CA GLY A 623 -32.58 21.15 -10.61
C GLY A 623 -33.32 19.95 -11.18
N LYS A 624 -33.06 19.61 -12.46
CA LYS A 624 -33.74 18.55 -13.20
C LYS A 624 -32.76 17.47 -13.68
N PRO A 625 -33.22 16.23 -13.85
CA PRO A 625 -32.39 15.15 -14.33
C PRO A 625 -31.92 15.37 -15.78
N LEU A 626 -30.78 14.75 -16.13
CA LEU A 626 -30.08 14.95 -17.40
C LEU A 626 -30.96 14.62 -18.61
N ASP A 627 -31.79 13.60 -18.52
CA ASP A 627 -32.71 13.17 -19.59
C ASP A 627 -33.72 14.26 -19.95
N ILE A 628 -34.29 14.97 -18.98
CA ILE A 628 -35.24 16.06 -19.21
C ILE A 628 -34.54 17.27 -19.84
N VAL A 629 -33.36 17.67 -19.34
CA VAL A 629 -32.66 18.86 -19.87
C VAL A 629 -31.91 18.62 -21.19
N SER A 630 -31.80 17.36 -21.63
CA SER A 630 -31.18 16.99 -22.90
C SER A 630 -32.17 16.94 -24.08
N GLU A 631 -33.48 17.08 -23.83
CA GLU A 631 -34.48 17.21 -24.90
C GLU A 631 -34.41 18.62 -25.52
N PRO A 632 -34.38 18.74 -26.87
CA PRO A 632 -34.37 20.04 -27.54
C PRO A 632 -35.71 20.77 -27.33
N GLU A 633 -35.66 22.07 -27.02
CA GLU A 633 -36.84 22.93 -26.75
C GLU A 633 -37.80 23.12 -27.94
N ASP A 634 -37.56 22.49 -29.10
CA ASP A 634 -38.35 22.65 -30.33
C ASP A 634 -39.33 21.48 -30.59
N SER A 635 -40.24 21.21 -29.64
CA SER A 635 -41.40 20.34 -29.91
C SER A 635 -42.67 20.80 -29.19
N VAL A 636 -43.03 22.08 -29.37
CA VAL A 636 -44.38 22.61 -29.13
C VAL A 636 -44.82 23.45 -30.32
#